data_AF-A0A8H5HZR4-F1
#
_entry.id   AF-A0A8H5HZR4-F1
#
_cell.length_a   1.000
_cell.length_b   1.000
_cell.length_c   1.000
_cell.angle_alpha   90.00
_cell.angle_beta   90.00
_cell.angle_gamma   90.00
#
_symmetry.space_group_name_H-M   'P 1'
#
loop_
_entity.id
_entity.type
_entity.pdbx_description
1 polymer ?
#
loop_
_entity_poly.entity_id
_entity_poly.type
_entity_poly.pdbx_seq_one_letter_code
_entity_poly.pdbx_strand_id
1 'polypeptide(L)'
;MVGRAHSEREKKRLLSALKEEYLLRAITLYKNAQSTPYTLSLRKVCRLAEEQCLQEKKKRVALSNSALHRRLHGGQCHREVKEGQRWLNNNEEEVLTNEVIYWGDRGFPLDHGRLKEHADEIARARHGDAFPATGVGKAWTSRFVSDHRDQIGMYWTHSMDHSRARAVNPFNNPDYGGLGWVL
;
A
#
# COMPACT_ATOMS: atom_id res chain seq x y z
N MET A 1 10.67 2.54 14.99
CA MET A 1 11.66 1.44 15.06
C MET A 1 12.69 1.60 13.95
N VAL A 2 13.94 1.96 14.28
CA VAL A 2 15.03 2.15 13.30
C VAL A 2 15.77 0.82 13.12
N GLY A 3 15.96 0.36 11.88
CA GLY A 3 16.87 -0.77 11.57
C GLY A 3 16.26 -1.99 10.88
N ARG A 4 14.95 -2.05 10.62
CA ARG A 4 14.36 -3.17 9.86
C ARG A 4 14.38 -2.87 8.36
N ALA A 5 14.85 -3.82 7.55
CA ALA A 5 14.82 -3.69 6.10
C ALA A 5 13.38 -3.50 5.59
N HIS A 6 13.18 -2.49 4.73
CA HIS A 6 11.91 -2.27 4.06
C HIS A 6 11.51 -3.48 3.22
N SER A 7 10.21 -3.78 3.17
CA SER A 7 9.71 -4.80 2.25
C SER A 7 9.95 -4.37 0.79
N GLU A 8 10.01 -5.33 -0.14
CA GLU A 8 10.17 -5.00 -1.58
C GLU A 8 9.05 -4.07 -2.09
N ARG A 9 7.84 -4.21 -1.55
CA ARG A 9 6.71 -3.35 -1.88
C ARG A 9 6.91 -1.92 -1.39
N GLU A 10 7.42 -1.77 -0.17
CA GLU A 10 7.71 -0.47 0.43
C GLU A 10 8.87 0.24 -0.27
N LYS A 11 9.94 -0.49 -0.61
CA LYS A 11 11.03 0.04 -1.46
C LYS A 11 10.49 0.57 -2.80
N LYS A 12 9.62 -0.19 -3.47
CA LYS A 12 8.98 0.22 -4.73
C LYS A 12 8.12 1.48 -4.56
N ARG A 13 7.40 1.62 -3.45
CA ARG A 13 6.62 2.83 -3.14
C ARG A 13 7.49 4.05 -2.92
N LEU A 14 8.52 3.94 -2.09
CA LEU A 14 9.45 5.03 -1.82
C LEU A 14 10.11 5.49 -3.12
N LEU A 15 10.55 4.55 -3.97
CA LEU A 15 11.09 4.88 -5.28
C LEU A 15 10.06 5.55 -6.19
N SER A 16 8.80 5.06 -6.21
CA SER A 16 7.73 5.67 -7.01
C SER A 16 7.37 7.08 -6.54
N ALA A 17 7.34 7.31 -5.22
CA ALA A 17 7.07 8.63 -4.65
C ALA A 17 8.20 9.62 -4.97
N LEU A 18 9.45 9.17 -4.84
CA LEU A 18 10.63 9.96 -5.20
C LEU A 18 10.63 10.31 -6.69
N LYS A 19 10.30 9.34 -7.56
CA LYS A 19 10.14 9.59 -9.00
C LYS A 19 9.08 10.66 -9.27
N GLU A 20 7.94 10.58 -8.60
CA GLU A 20 6.86 11.54 -8.80
C GLU A 20 7.25 12.96 -8.34
N GLU A 21 7.89 13.08 -7.18
CA GLU A 21 8.40 14.36 -6.67
C GLU A 21 9.29 15.08 -7.70
N TYR A 22 10.30 14.37 -8.23
CA TYR A 22 11.23 14.97 -9.19
C TYR A 22 10.61 15.14 -10.59
N LEU A 23 9.59 14.36 -10.93
CA LEU A 23 8.84 14.56 -12.16
C LEU A 23 7.98 15.84 -12.10
N LEU A 24 7.37 16.15 -10.96
CA LEU A 24 6.67 17.42 -10.74
C LEU A 24 7.65 18.61 -10.80
N ARG A 25 8.85 18.47 -10.22
CA ARG A 25 9.90 19.50 -10.35
C ARG A 25 10.33 19.70 -11.81
N ALA A 26 10.48 18.61 -12.57
CA ALA A 26 10.76 18.68 -14.00
C ALA A 26 9.66 19.44 -14.77
N ILE A 27 8.38 19.25 -14.43
CA ILE A 27 7.28 20.04 -15.02
C ILE A 27 7.46 21.53 -14.73
N THR A 28 7.78 21.90 -13.48
CA THR A 28 8.00 23.30 -13.09
C THR A 28 9.18 23.91 -13.86
N LEU A 29 10.29 23.20 -13.97
CA LEU A 29 11.46 23.64 -14.74
C LEU A 29 11.13 23.84 -16.22
N TYR A 30 10.37 22.92 -16.81
CA TYR A 30 9.95 23.01 -18.21
C TYR A 30 9.04 24.23 -18.45
N LYS A 31 8.05 24.43 -17.59
CA LYS A 31 7.14 25.59 -17.68
C LYS A 31 7.88 26.92 -17.53
N ASN A 32 8.82 27.01 -16.58
CA ASN A 32 9.63 28.22 -16.39
C ASN A 32 10.53 28.52 -17.58
N ALA A 33 11.12 27.50 -18.20
CA ALA A 33 11.96 27.67 -19.39
C ALA A 33 11.16 28.09 -20.63
N GLN A 34 9.90 27.64 -20.75
CA GLN A 34 9.02 28.03 -21.85
C GLN A 34 8.66 29.52 -21.83
N SER A 35 8.70 30.15 -20.65
CA SER A 35 8.54 31.62 -20.49
C SER A 35 9.78 32.43 -20.90
N THR A 36 10.90 31.75 -21.19
CA THR A 36 12.14 32.38 -21.63
C THR A 36 12.35 32.16 -23.13
N PRO A 37 13.12 33.02 -23.83
CA PRO A 37 13.45 32.80 -25.24
C PRO A 37 14.28 31.54 -25.52
N TYR A 38 14.73 30.80 -24.49
CA TYR A 38 15.46 29.55 -24.65
C TYR A 38 14.62 28.36 -24.16
N THR A 39 14.04 27.61 -25.11
CA THR A 39 13.25 26.42 -24.78
C THR A 39 14.16 25.23 -24.42
N LEU A 40 13.98 24.66 -23.23
CA LEU A 40 14.65 23.42 -22.84
C LEU A 40 13.92 22.20 -23.42
N SER A 41 14.67 21.24 -23.95
CA SER A 41 14.10 19.95 -24.36
C SER A 41 13.68 19.12 -23.15
N LEU A 42 12.64 18.29 -23.29
CA LEU A 42 12.15 17.40 -22.22
C LEU A 42 13.29 16.54 -21.64
N ARG A 43 14.18 16.03 -22.50
CA ARG A 43 15.38 15.26 -22.09
C ARG A 43 16.31 16.06 -21.19
N LYS A 44 16.57 17.32 -21.54
CA LYS A 44 17.44 18.19 -20.75
C LYS A 44 16.81 18.49 -19.38
N VAL A 45 15.51 18.74 -19.34
CA VAL A 45 14.80 18.97 -18.07
C VAL A 45 14.77 17.74 -17.19
N CYS A 46 14.54 16.54 -17.74
CA CYS A 46 14.63 15.30 -16.98
C CYS A 46 16.02 15.13 -16.36
N ARG A 47 17.11 15.30 -17.12
CA ARG A 47 18.48 15.19 -16.58
C ARG A 47 18.75 16.18 -15.46
N LEU A 48 18.32 17.44 -15.62
CA LEU A 48 18.48 18.45 -14.57
C LEU A 48 17.74 18.05 -13.28
N ALA A 49 16.52 17.51 -13.39
CA ALA A 49 15.78 17.03 -12.23
C ALA A 49 16.42 15.78 -11.59
N GLU A 50 16.99 14.87 -12.40
CA GLU A 50 17.75 13.71 -11.90
C GLU A 50 19.03 14.15 -11.16
N GLU A 51 19.75 15.14 -11.70
CA GLU A 51 20.92 15.75 -11.07
C GLU A 51 20.55 16.41 -9.74
N GLN A 52 19.44 17.15 -9.68
CA GLN A 52 18.91 17.72 -8.43
C GLN A 52 18.61 16.62 -7.40
N CYS A 53 18.01 15.50 -7.82
CA CYS A 53 17.76 14.35 -6.94
C CYS A 53 19.05 13.76 -6.38
N LEU A 54 20.09 13.66 -7.23
CA LEU A 54 21.38 13.17 -6.80
C LEU A 54 22.05 14.11 -5.80
N GLN A 55 21.97 15.43 -6.00
CA GLN A 55 22.56 16.41 -5.08
C GLN A 55 21.83 16.45 -3.73
N GLU A 56 20.49 16.53 -3.74
CA GLU A 56 19.71 16.72 -2.51
C GLU A 56 19.51 15.42 -1.71
N LYS A 57 19.18 14.32 -2.41
CA LYS A 57 18.78 13.06 -1.76
C LYS A 57 19.85 11.99 -1.83
N LYS A 58 20.97 12.24 -2.53
CA LYS A 58 22.05 11.27 -2.77
C LYS A 58 21.56 9.96 -3.38
N LYS A 59 20.43 10.01 -4.11
CA LYS A 59 19.79 8.85 -4.75
C LYS A 59 19.69 9.10 -6.24
N ARG A 60 20.06 8.08 -7.03
CA ARG A 60 19.88 8.11 -8.48
C ARG A 60 18.48 7.66 -8.85
N VAL A 61 17.79 8.49 -9.62
CA VAL A 61 16.47 8.21 -10.16
C VAL A 61 16.55 8.39 -11.67
N ALA A 62 15.92 7.49 -12.41
CA ALA A 62 15.73 7.64 -13.85
C ALA A 62 14.28 8.07 -14.13
N LEU A 63 14.13 9.22 -14.77
CA LEU A 63 12.89 9.83 -15.21
C LEU A 63 12.69 9.57 -16.71
N SER A 64 11.48 9.14 -17.08
CA SER A 64 11.15 8.93 -18.49
C SER A 64 10.61 10.21 -19.13
N ASN A 65 11.15 10.58 -20.29
CA ASN A 65 10.63 11.69 -21.10
C ASN A 65 9.17 11.49 -21.49
N SER A 66 8.75 10.25 -21.75
CA SER A 66 7.35 9.94 -22.07
C SER A 66 6.42 10.16 -20.88
N ALA A 67 6.90 9.89 -19.67
CA ALA A 67 6.14 10.15 -18.44
C ALA A 67 5.99 11.66 -18.20
N LEU A 68 7.06 12.44 -18.40
CA LEU A 68 7.02 13.90 -18.33
C LEU A 68 6.06 14.49 -19.37
N HIS A 69 6.17 14.05 -20.63
CA HIS A 69 5.26 14.48 -21.69
C HIS A 69 3.80 14.18 -21.33
N ARG A 70 3.48 12.93 -20.97
CA ARG A 70 2.12 12.53 -20.57
C ARG A 70 1.58 13.41 -19.43
N ARG A 71 2.43 13.71 -18.45
CA ARG A 71 2.09 14.53 -17.29
C ARG A 71 1.86 16.00 -17.65
N LEU A 72 2.63 16.57 -18.57
CA LEU A 72 2.41 17.92 -19.09
C LEU A 72 1.05 18.07 -19.79
N HIS A 73 0.59 16.99 -20.45
CA HIS A 73 -0.74 16.93 -21.07
C HIS A 73 -1.86 16.51 -20.11
N GLY A 74 -1.67 16.62 -18.80
CA GLY A 74 -2.70 16.37 -17.79
C GLY A 74 -2.90 14.89 -17.44
N GLY A 75 -2.03 13.99 -17.89
CA GLY A 75 -2.10 12.58 -17.52
C GLY A 75 -1.78 12.34 -16.05
N GLN A 76 -2.53 11.43 -15.43
CA GLN A 76 -2.33 11.01 -14.05
C GLN A 76 -1.13 10.07 -13.89
N CYS A 77 -0.54 10.02 -12.69
CA CYS A 77 0.40 8.96 -12.36
C CYS A 77 -0.38 7.71 -12.02
N HIS A 78 0.32 6.59 -12.14
CA HIS A 78 -0.23 5.30 -11.76
C HIS A 78 -0.66 5.24 -10.28
N ARG A 79 -0.07 6.06 -9.40
CA ARG A 79 -0.50 6.16 -8.00
C ARG A 79 -1.87 6.83 -7.88
N GLU A 80 -2.07 7.99 -8.50
CA GLU A 80 -3.36 8.71 -8.53
C GLU A 80 -4.46 7.85 -9.13
N VAL A 81 -4.19 7.19 -10.27
CA VAL A 81 -5.15 6.28 -10.91
C VAL A 81 -5.53 5.15 -9.97
N LYS A 82 -4.54 4.54 -9.29
CA LYS A 82 -4.81 3.47 -8.33
C LYS A 82 -5.55 3.95 -7.09
N GLU A 83 -5.29 5.16 -6.65
CA GLU A 83 -5.96 5.78 -5.50
C GLU A 83 -7.45 6.00 -5.80
N GLY A 84 -7.79 6.44 -7.02
CA GLY A 84 -9.17 6.52 -7.50
C GLY A 84 -9.87 5.16 -7.68
N GLN A 85 -9.12 4.07 -7.76
CA GLN A 85 -9.65 2.70 -7.90
C GLN A 85 -9.73 1.93 -6.56
N ARG A 86 -9.41 2.57 -5.42
CA ARG A 86 -9.44 1.87 -4.13
C ARG A 86 -10.89 1.72 -3.65
N TRP A 87 -11.19 0.53 -3.12
CA TRP A 87 -12.48 0.26 -2.49
C TRP A 87 -12.71 1.13 -1.25
N LEU A 88 -11.65 1.39 -0.49
CA LEU A 88 -11.66 2.27 0.67
C LEU A 88 -10.88 3.55 0.38
N ASN A 89 -11.40 4.69 0.84
CA ASN A 89 -10.67 5.96 0.84
C ASN A 89 -9.78 6.06 2.09
N ASN A 90 -8.97 7.12 2.17
CA ASN A 90 -8.02 7.27 3.26
C ASN A 90 -8.70 7.41 4.64
N ASN A 91 -9.87 8.06 4.71
CA ASN A 91 -10.62 8.22 5.95
C ASN A 91 -11.21 6.88 6.44
N GLU A 92 -11.71 6.05 5.52
CA GLU A 92 -12.21 4.71 5.83
C GLU A 92 -11.09 3.76 6.24
N GLU A 93 -9.92 3.84 5.58
CA GLU A 93 -8.73 3.10 6.00
C GLU A 93 -8.25 3.54 7.41
N GLU A 94 -8.39 4.83 7.76
CA GLU A 94 -8.06 5.36 9.08
C GLU A 94 -9.01 4.84 10.17
N VAL A 95 -10.33 4.78 9.90
CA VAL A 95 -11.31 4.18 10.82
C VAL A 95 -10.95 2.72 11.12
N LEU A 96 -10.65 1.93 10.09
CA LEU A 96 -10.20 0.54 10.27
C LEU A 96 -8.90 0.45 11.04
N THR A 97 -7.97 1.36 10.79
CA THR A 97 -6.68 1.36 11.50
C THR A 97 -6.88 1.63 12.99
N ASN A 98 -7.72 2.60 13.34
CA ASN A 98 -8.07 2.90 14.73
C ASN A 98 -8.76 1.71 15.41
N GLU A 99 -9.63 1.00 14.70
CA GLU A 99 -10.27 -0.20 15.22
C GLU A 99 -9.26 -1.33 15.47
N VAL A 100 -8.33 -1.56 14.54
CA VAL A 100 -7.24 -2.54 14.73
C VAL A 100 -6.39 -2.19 15.95
N ILE A 101 -6.05 -0.91 16.15
CA ILE A 101 -5.29 -0.45 17.32
C ILE A 101 -6.10 -0.67 18.60
N TYR A 102 -7.38 -0.28 18.61
CA TYR A 102 -8.27 -0.44 19.75
C TYR A 102 -8.37 -1.90 20.22
N TRP A 103 -8.54 -2.83 19.29
CA TRP A 103 -8.59 -4.26 19.60
C TRP A 103 -7.20 -4.82 19.98
N GLY A 104 -6.15 -4.31 19.33
CA GLY A 104 -4.76 -4.65 19.64
C GLY A 104 -4.37 -4.26 21.07
N ASP A 105 -4.73 -3.05 21.52
CA ASP A 105 -4.46 -2.56 22.87
C ASP A 105 -5.15 -3.38 23.96
N ARG A 106 -6.28 -4.01 23.63
CA ARG A 106 -7.01 -4.92 24.52
C ARG A 106 -6.45 -6.34 24.53
N GLY A 107 -5.37 -6.61 23.78
CA GLY A 107 -4.76 -7.93 23.66
C GLY A 107 -5.49 -8.87 22.70
N PHE A 108 -6.42 -8.36 21.90
CA PHE A 108 -7.16 -9.15 20.91
C PHE A 108 -7.02 -8.57 19.50
N PRO A 109 -5.84 -8.59 18.88
CA PRO A 109 -5.69 -8.05 17.53
C PRO A 109 -6.64 -8.77 16.58
N LEU A 110 -7.23 -8.00 15.65
CA LEU A 110 -8.05 -8.59 14.60
C LEU A 110 -7.23 -9.62 13.81
N ASP A 111 -7.88 -10.62 13.24
CA ASP A 111 -7.22 -11.48 12.25
C ASP A 111 -7.52 -10.97 10.82
N HIS A 112 -6.87 -11.58 9.84
CA HIS A 112 -7.10 -11.24 8.43
C HIS A 112 -8.55 -11.46 7.99
N GLY A 113 -9.33 -12.33 8.65
CA GLY A 113 -10.74 -12.56 8.35
C GLY A 113 -11.60 -11.39 8.84
N ARG A 114 -11.50 -11.04 10.11
CA ARG A 114 -12.22 -9.92 10.73
C ARG A 114 -11.88 -8.59 10.07
N LEU A 115 -10.60 -8.33 9.79
CA LEU A 115 -10.20 -7.13 9.08
C LEU A 115 -10.84 -7.04 7.69
N LYS A 116 -11.01 -8.17 6.99
CA LYS A 116 -11.71 -8.20 5.70
C LYS A 116 -13.21 -7.92 5.87
N GLU A 117 -13.86 -8.52 6.87
CA GLU A 117 -15.29 -8.31 7.14
C GLU A 117 -15.60 -6.83 7.34
N HIS A 118 -14.86 -6.16 8.22
CA HIS A 118 -15.07 -4.74 8.52
C HIS A 118 -14.78 -3.86 7.28
N ALA A 119 -13.75 -4.19 6.49
CA ALA A 119 -13.48 -3.49 5.24
C ALA A 119 -14.58 -3.68 4.20
N ASP A 120 -15.13 -4.89 4.09
CA ASP A 120 -16.24 -5.19 3.18
C ASP A 120 -17.52 -4.49 3.60
N GLU A 121 -17.80 -4.36 4.90
CA GLU A 121 -18.95 -3.62 5.42
C GLU A 121 -18.88 -2.14 5.06
N ILE A 122 -17.73 -1.50 5.30
CA ILE A 122 -17.51 -0.09 4.96
C ILE A 122 -17.62 0.12 3.45
N ALA A 123 -16.95 -0.72 2.66
CA ALA A 123 -16.98 -0.59 1.20
C ALA A 123 -18.38 -0.83 0.63
N ARG A 124 -19.13 -1.81 1.16
CA ARG A 124 -20.51 -2.06 0.75
C ARG A 124 -21.45 -0.93 1.15
N ALA A 125 -21.28 -0.34 2.33
CA ALA A 125 -22.06 0.82 2.75
C ALA A 125 -21.88 2.01 1.80
N ARG A 126 -20.68 2.21 1.25
CA ARG A 126 -20.41 3.30 0.30
C ARG A 126 -20.86 2.99 -1.13
N HIS A 127 -20.53 1.81 -1.63
CA HIS A 127 -20.66 1.49 -3.06
C HIS A 127 -21.91 0.67 -3.40
N GLY A 128 -22.63 0.16 -2.40
CA GLY A 128 -23.84 -0.63 -2.58
C GLY A 128 -23.61 -1.81 -3.54
N ASP A 129 -24.46 -1.92 -4.55
CA ASP A 129 -24.43 -2.99 -5.55
C ASP A 129 -23.22 -2.94 -6.50
N ALA A 130 -22.51 -1.80 -6.56
CA ALA A 130 -21.26 -1.70 -7.32
C ALA A 130 -20.09 -2.42 -6.61
N PHE A 131 -20.25 -2.75 -5.32
CA PHE A 131 -19.27 -3.51 -4.57
C PHE A 131 -19.39 -5.01 -4.88
N PRO A 132 -18.29 -5.70 -5.27
CA PRO A 132 -18.36 -7.12 -5.59
C PRO A 132 -18.75 -7.96 -4.38
N ALA A 133 -19.61 -8.97 -4.60
CA ALA A 133 -20.03 -9.91 -3.57
C ALA A 133 -18.84 -10.67 -2.92
N THR A 134 -17.72 -10.80 -3.63
CA THR A 134 -16.48 -11.42 -3.13
C THR A 134 -15.72 -10.56 -2.10
N GLY A 135 -16.06 -9.27 -1.99
CA GLY A 135 -15.38 -8.31 -1.13
C GLY A 135 -14.10 -7.73 -1.72
N VAL A 136 -13.31 -7.06 -0.89
CA VAL A 136 -12.03 -6.39 -1.23
C VAL A 136 -10.93 -7.34 -1.73
N GLY A 137 -11.13 -8.65 -1.55
CA GLY A 137 -10.25 -9.72 -2.01
C GLY A 137 -9.19 -10.16 -0.98
N LYS A 138 -8.72 -11.41 -1.09
CA LYS A 138 -7.84 -12.05 -0.09
C LYS A 138 -6.50 -11.31 0.11
N ALA A 139 -5.93 -10.76 -0.96
CA ALA A 139 -4.66 -10.05 -0.90
C ALA A 139 -4.78 -8.64 -0.29
N TRP A 140 -6.00 -8.10 -0.13
CA TRP A 140 -6.20 -6.74 0.37
C TRP A 140 -5.74 -6.60 1.82
N THR A 141 -6.01 -7.57 2.69
CA THR A 141 -5.66 -7.47 4.12
C THR A 141 -4.15 -7.53 4.34
N SER A 142 -3.43 -8.42 3.65
CA SER A 142 -1.96 -8.41 3.66
C SER A 142 -1.40 -7.10 3.13
N ARG A 143 -2.08 -6.50 2.13
CA ARG A 143 -1.71 -5.20 1.61
C ARG A 143 -1.94 -4.11 2.65
N PHE A 144 -3.11 -4.05 3.27
CA PHE A 144 -3.46 -3.10 4.31
C PHE A 144 -2.45 -3.12 5.47
N VAL A 145 -2.11 -4.32 5.98
CA VAL A 145 -1.13 -4.50 7.06
C VAL A 145 0.25 -4.00 6.64
N SER A 146 0.67 -4.28 5.41
CA SER A 146 1.93 -3.77 4.87
C SER A 146 1.93 -2.25 4.69
N ASP A 147 0.76 -1.63 4.50
CA ASP A 147 0.62 -0.20 4.22
C ASP A 147 0.61 0.61 5.52
N HIS A 148 -0.02 0.08 6.56
CA HIS A 148 -0.16 0.70 7.89
C HIS A 148 0.83 0.13 8.91
N ARG A 149 1.89 -0.53 8.44
CA ARG A 149 2.83 -1.28 9.27
C ARG A 149 3.46 -0.46 10.40
N ASP A 150 3.67 0.82 10.19
CA ASP A 150 4.24 1.71 11.21
C ASP A 150 3.29 1.97 12.38
N GLN A 151 1.97 1.89 12.13
CA GLN A 151 0.93 2.12 13.13
C GLN A 151 0.50 0.82 13.82
N ILE A 152 0.30 -0.26 13.05
CA ILE A 152 -0.26 -1.52 13.57
C ILE A 152 0.76 -2.65 13.74
N GLY A 153 2.01 -2.42 13.35
CA GLY A 153 3.04 -3.46 13.31
C GLY A 153 3.39 -4.10 14.66
N MET A 154 3.07 -3.43 15.78
CA MET A 154 3.26 -3.98 17.13
C MET A 154 2.24 -5.08 17.44
N TYR A 155 0.99 -4.90 17.01
CA TYR A 155 -0.10 -5.84 17.24
C TYR A 155 -0.13 -6.97 16.22
N TRP A 156 0.52 -6.77 15.06
CA TRP A 156 0.49 -7.67 13.91
C TRP A 156 1.88 -8.24 13.59
N THR A 157 2.52 -8.91 14.56
CA THR A 157 3.71 -9.73 14.27
C THR A 157 3.29 -11.13 13.86
N HIS A 158 3.99 -11.71 12.87
CA HIS A 158 3.83 -13.08 12.33
C HIS A 158 3.64 -14.21 13.36
N SER A 159 3.94 -13.94 14.64
CA SER A 159 3.72 -14.84 15.78
C SER A 159 2.26 -15.29 15.94
N MET A 160 1.28 -14.44 15.60
CA MET A 160 -0.14 -14.75 15.87
C MET A 160 -0.78 -15.75 14.90
N ASP A 161 -0.39 -15.76 13.62
CA ASP A 161 -0.86 -16.76 12.65
C ASP A 161 -0.47 -18.18 13.06
N HIS A 162 0.70 -18.34 13.72
CA HIS A 162 1.20 -19.64 14.16
C HIS A 162 0.80 -20.02 15.59
N SER A 163 0.55 -19.04 16.46
CA SER A 163 0.20 -19.30 17.87
C SER A 163 -1.21 -19.88 18.03
N ARG A 164 -2.17 -19.45 17.20
CA ARG A 164 -3.54 -20.00 17.26
C ARG A 164 -3.65 -21.44 16.76
N ALA A 165 -2.79 -21.85 15.81
CA ALA A 165 -2.75 -23.23 15.31
C ALA A 165 -2.22 -24.25 16.35
N ARG A 166 -1.57 -23.79 17.44
CA ARG A 166 -1.06 -24.66 18.52
C ARG A 166 -1.90 -24.65 19.79
N ALA A 167 -2.86 -23.74 19.90
CA ALA A 167 -3.79 -23.66 21.03
C ALA A 167 -5.09 -24.47 20.80
N VAL A 168 -5.05 -25.47 19.91
CA VAL A 168 -6.17 -26.39 19.71
C VAL A 168 -6.13 -27.43 20.82
N ASN A 169 -7.10 -27.34 21.75
CA ASN A 169 -7.31 -28.35 22.77
C ASN A 169 -7.74 -29.67 22.10
N PRO A 170 -7.03 -30.79 22.24
CA PRO A 170 -7.40 -32.07 21.62
C PRO A 170 -8.76 -32.62 22.08
N PHE A 171 -9.36 -32.05 23.14
CA PHE A 171 -10.68 -32.45 23.63
C PHE A 171 -11.88 -31.89 22.87
N ASN A 172 -11.71 -30.84 22.04
CA ASN A 172 -12.83 -30.11 21.43
C ASN A 172 -13.07 -30.44 19.95
N ASN A 173 -12.39 -31.42 19.37
CA ASN A 173 -12.58 -31.82 17.98
C ASN A 173 -13.10 -33.27 17.90
N PRO A 174 -14.41 -33.52 17.70
CA PRO A 174 -14.96 -34.87 17.65
C PRO A 174 -14.64 -35.63 16.34
N ASP A 175 -13.88 -35.05 15.41
CA ASP A 175 -13.55 -35.64 14.11
C ASP A 175 -12.31 -36.57 14.13
N TYR A 176 -12.26 -37.50 15.09
CA TYR A 176 -11.56 -38.77 14.89
C TYR A 176 -12.59 -39.89 14.77
N GLY A 177 -13.37 -39.80 13.70
CA GLY A 177 -14.18 -40.91 13.18
C GLY A 177 -13.29 -41.96 12.52
N GLY A 178 -13.02 -43.02 13.29
CA GLY A 178 -12.70 -44.40 12.92
C GLY A 178 -12.18 -44.76 11.52
N LEU A 179 -10.99 -45.35 11.49
CA LEU A 179 -10.66 -46.59 10.79
C LEU A 179 -9.60 -47.28 11.68
N GLY A 180 -9.85 -48.40 12.38
CA GLY A 180 -10.54 -49.60 11.93
C GLY A 180 -9.54 -50.50 11.21
N TRP A 181 -8.60 -51.12 11.94
CA TRP A 181 -7.82 -52.26 11.44
C TRP A 181 -7.77 -53.36 12.49
N VAL A 182 -8.62 -54.34 12.23
CA VAL A 182 -8.52 -55.72 12.72
C VAL A 182 -7.51 -56.42 11.82
N LEU A 183 -6.44 -56.94 12.42
CA LEU A 183 -5.82 -58.28 12.29
C LEU A 183 -4.43 -58.25 12.91
#